data_AF-A0A7V8SVT4-F1
#
_entry.id   AF-A0A7V8SVT4-F1
#
_cell.length_a   1.000
_cell.length_b   1.000
_cell.length_c   1.000
_cell.angle_alpha   90.00
_cell.angle_beta   90.00
_cell.angle_gamma   90.00
#
_symmetry.space_group_name_H-M   'P 1'
#
loop_
_entity.id
_entity.type
_entity.pdbx_description
1 polymer ?
#
loop_
_entity_poly.entity_id
_entity_poly.type
_entity_poly.pdbx_seq_one_letter_code
_entity_poly.pdbx_strand_id
1 'polypeptide(L)' 'MPRYAAIDIGSNSIRMEAAEVTPGQPARILASDREVTRLGESVFRTGSVSKEAIDASCA' A
#
# COMPACT_ATOMS: atom_id res chain seq x y z
N MET A 1 5.76 -9.57 21.50
CA MET A 1 6.15 -8.37 20.74
C MET A 1 4.93 -7.89 19.98
N PRO A 2 4.53 -6.61 20.09
CA PRO A 2 3.48 -6.04 19.25
C PRO A 2 3.77 -6.23 17.76
N ARG A 3 2.72 -6.55 17.00
CA ARG A 3 2.77 -6.65 15.53
C ARG A 3 1.99 -5.48 14.95
N TYR A 4 2.61 -4.78 14.01
CA TYR A 4 2.02 -3.67 13.29
C TYR A 4 2.01 -3.98 11.80
N ALA A 5 1.07 -3.39 11.09
CA ALA A 5 1.06 -3.35 9.64
C ALA A 5 0.82 -1.91 9.18
N ALA A 6 1.49 -1.51 8.11
CA ALA A 6 1.29 -0.24 7.43
C ALA A 6 0.96 -0.53 5.96
N ILE A 7 -0.04 0.16 5.42
CA ILE A 7 -0.41 0.13 4.01
C ILE A 7 -0.29 1.55 3.46
N ASP A 8 0.51 1.71 2.42
CA ASP A 8 0.68 2.97 1.68
C ASP A 8 -0.01 2.85 0.32
N ILE A 9 -0.99 3.71 0.06
CA ILE A 9 -1.80 3.72 -1.16
C ILE A 9 -1.34 4.89 -2.02
N GLY A 10 -0.38 4.63 -2.91
CA GLY A 10 0.15 5.61 -3.85
C GLY A 10 -0.56 5.58 -5.21
N SER A 11 -0.38 6.65 -5.97
CA SER A 11 -0.94 6.79 -7.33
C SER A 11 -0.44 5.72 -8.32
N ASN A 12 0.74 5.14 -8.10
CA ASN A 12 1.32 4.12 -8.98
C ASN A 12 1.33 2.72 -8.36
N SER A 13 1.51 2.62 -7.05
CA SER A 13 1.66 1.35 -6.36
C SER A 13 1.07 1.41 -4.97
N ILE A 14 0.51 0.29 -4.53
CA ILE A 14 0.16 0.02 -3.14
C ILE A 14 1.30 -0.78 -2.52
N ARG A 15 1.67 -0.45 -1.29
CA ARG A 15 2.71 -1.15 -0.54
C ARG A 15 2.18 -1.56 0.82
N MET A 16 2.64 -2.69 1.32
CA MET A 16 2.35 -3.15 2.68
C MET A 16 3.63 -3.60 3.36
N GLU A 17 3.80 -3.23 4.62
CA GLU A 17 4.79 -3.84 5.49
C GLU A 17 4.15 -4.24 6.81
N ALA A 18 4.45 -5.46 7.26
CA ALA A 18 4.13 -5.95 8.59
C ALA A 18 5.40 -6.16 9.39
N ALA A 19 5.43 -5.76 10.66
CA ALA A 19 6.62 -5.83 11.49
C ALA A 19 6.33 -6.13 12.96
N GLU A 20 7.28 -6.80 13.62
CA GLU A 20 7.37 -6.87 15.07
C GLU A 20 8.19 -5.69 15.60
N VAL A 21 7.67 -4.99 16.61
CA VAL A 21 8.35 -3.82 17.20
C VAL A 21 8.68 -4.11 18.65
N THR A 22 9.93 -3.87 19.04
CA THR A 22 10.40 -3.94 20.42
C THR A 22 11.00 -2.59 20.79
N PRO A 23 10.63 -2.00 21.95
CA PRO A 23 11.20 -0.72 22.36
C PRO A 23 12.72 -0.75 22.39
N GLY A 24 13.37 0.27 21.81
CA GLY A 24 14.82 0.38 21.74
C GLY A 24 15.52 -0.54 20.74
N GLN A 25 14.77 -1.23 19.86
CA GLN A 25 15.31 -2.04 18.77
C GLN A 25 14.68 -1.62 17.43
N PRO A 26 15.39 -1.79 16.29
CA PRO A 26 14.78 -1.65 14.98
C PRO A 26 13.57 -2.58 14.82
N ALA A 27 12.59 -2.15 14.04
CA ALA A 27 11.47 -3.00 13.68
C ALA A 27 11.97 -4.21 12.88
N ARG A 28 11.45 -5.40 13.22
CA ARG A 28 11.73 -6.63 12.47
C ARG A 28 10.61 -6.83 11.45
N ILE A 29 10.93 -6.66 10.16
CA ILE A 29 9.97 -6.90 9.08
C ILE A 29 9.61 -8.39 9.04
N LEU A 30 8.30 -8.65 9.08
CA LEU A 30 7.70 -9.97 8.96
C LEU A 30 7.19 -10.24 7.55
N ALA A 31 6.65 -9.21 6.89
CA ALA A 31 6.19 -9.27 5.51
C ALA A 31 6.39 -7.91 4.86
N SER A 32 6.70 -7.93 3.56
CA SER A 32 6.77 -6.76 2.70
C SER A 32 6.14 -7.15 1.38
N ASP A 33 5.21 -6.33 0.91
CA ASP A 33 4.50 -6.56 -0.33
C ASP A 33 4.34 -5.25 -1.12
N ARG A 34 4.26 -5.37 -2.44
CA ARG A 34 4.12 -4.25 -3.36
C ARG A 34 3.36 -4.68 -4.60
N GLU A 35 2.25 -4.00 -4.83
CA GLU A 35 1.45 -4.16 -6.05
C GLU A 35 1.43 -2.88 -6.88
N VAL A 36 1.65 -3.02 -8.19
CA VAL A 36 1.61 -1.90 -9.14
C VAL A 36 0.17 -1.76 -9.64
N THR A 37 -0.61 -0.91 -8.98
CA THR A 37 -2.04 -0.72 -9.27
C THR A 37 -2.37 0.43 -10.21
N ARG A 38 -1.45 1.40 -10.38
CA ARG A 38 -1.65 2.60 -11.23
C ARG A 38 -2.95 3.37 -10.96
N LEU A 39 -3.39 3.40 -9.70
CA LEU A 39 -4.65 4.02 -9.26
C LEU A 39 -4.84 5.47 -9.75
N GLY A 40 -3.75 6.23 -9.90
CA GLY A 40 -3.78 7.63 -10.33
C GLY A 40 -3.80 7.87 -11.85
N GLU A 41 -3.80 6.83 -12.68
CA GLU A 41 -3.65 6.99 -14.15
C GLU A 41 -4.75 7.85 -14.80
N SER A 42 -5.99 7.75 -14.32
CA SER A 42 -7.12 8.54 -14.81
C SER A 42 -7.17 9.95 -14.24
N VAL A 43 -6.48 10.22 -13.12
CA VAL A 43 -6.65 11.45 -12.33
C VAL A 43 -6.22 12.67 -13.13
N PHE A 44 -5.10 12.62 -13.85
CA PHE A 44 -4.64 13.74 -14.68
C PHE A 44 -5.61 14.12 -15.81
N ARG A 45 -6.39 13.16 -16.31
CA ARG A 45 -7.31 13.36 -17.45
C ARG A 45 -8.73 13.71 -17.01
N THR A 46 -9.18 13.10 -15.91
CA THR A 46 -10.60 13.12 -15.51
C THR A 46 -10.84 13.78 -14.16
N GLY A 47 -9.77 14.11 -13.42
CA GLY A 47 -9.85 14.59 -12.04
C GLY A 47 -10.32 13.53 -11.04
N SER A 48 -10.48 12.27 -11.44
CA SER A 48 -10.98 11.19 -10.59
C SER A 48 -10.23 9.88 -10.82
N VAL A 49 -10.26 9.01 -9.82
CA VAL A 49 -9.78 7.62 -9.93
C VAL A 49 -10.84 6.80 -10.66
N SER A 50 -10.44 6.03 -11.66
CA SER A 50 -11.38 5.24 -12.46
C SER A 50 -11.94 4.06 -11.67
N LYS A 51 -13.16 3.65 -12.01
CA LYS A 51 -13.79 2.50 -11.35
C LYS A 51 -12.98 1.22 -11.57
N GLU A 52 -12.43 1.04 -12.77
CA GLU A 52 -11.63 -0.12 -13.15
C GLU A 52 -10.38 -0.23 -12.28
N ALA A 53 -9.70 0.89 -12.00
CA ALA A 53 -8.51 0.92 -11.16
C ALA A 53 -8.83 0.62 -9.68
N ILE A 54 -10.00 1.08 -9.20
CA ILE A 54 -10.50 0.75 -7.85
C ILE A 54 -10.80 -0.74 -7.76
N ASP A 55 -11.59 -1.26 -8.69
CA ASP A 55 -12.02 -2.66 -8.69
C ASP A 55 -10.80 -3.61 -8.75
N ALA A 56 -9.82 -3.31 -9.60
CA ALA A 56 -8.59 -4.10 -9.71
C ALA A 56 -7.74 -4.07 -8.42
N SER A 57 -7.79 -2.97 -7.65
CA SER A 57 -7.03 -2.83 -6.39
C SER A 57 -7.72 -3.49 -5.19
N CYS A 58 -9.01 -3.81 -5.30
CA CYS A 58 -9.82 -4.40 -4.22
C CYS A 58 -10.19 -5.88 -4.47
N ALA A 59 -9.68 -6.47 -5.55
CA ALA A 59 -9.95 -7.85 -5.96
C ALA A 59 -9.26 -8.90 -5.08
#